data_AF-A0A932YFN6-F1
#
_entry.id   AF-A0A932YFN6-F1
#
_cell.length_a   1.000
_cell.length_b   1.000
_cell.length_c   1.000
_cell.angle_alpha   90.00
_cell.angle_beta   90.00
_cell.angle_gamma   90.00
#
_symmetry.space_group_name_H-M   'P 1'
#
loop_
_entity.id
_entity.type
_entity.pdbx_description
1 polymer ?
#
loop_
_entity_poly.entity_id
_entity_poly.type
_entity_poly.pdbx_seq_one_letter_code
_entity_poly.pdbx_strand_id
1 'polypeptide(L)'
;MNKLTLLISIFIFLISSPFAQAVSLSANKTQVVPGETITISFNSSQAHWGDWIGMVPFNASAGTISYSGASYQDWRYLHGTKDLSS
;
A
#
# COMPACT_ATOMS: atom_id res chain seq x y z
N MET A 1 -19.49 44.84 -33.25
CA MET A 1 -18.34 45.34 -32.45
C MET A 1 -18.89 45.91 -31.16
N ASN A 2 -18.26 45.83 -29.98
CA ASN A 2 -17.19 44.98 -29.44
C ASN A 2 -17.23 45.14 -27.89
N LYS A 3 -16.78 44.23 -27.02
CA LYS A 3 -16.01 42.97 -27.13
C LYS A 3 -16.73 41.86 -26.32
N LEU A 4 -16.37 40.59 -26.51
CA LEU A 4 -16.65 39.51 -25.53
C LEU A 4 -15.37 39.26 -24.71
N THR A 5 -15.30 39.82 -23.50
CA THR A 5 -14.11 39.65 -22.64
C THR A 5 -14.17 38.31 -21.93
N LEU A 6 -13.35 37.36 -22.40
CA LEU A 6 -13.18 36.06 -21.75
C LEU A 6 -12.38 36.24 -20.44
N LEU A 7 -13.05 36.13 -19.29
CA LEU A 7 -12.42 36.13 -17.98
C LEU A 7 -11.71 34.79 -17.72
N ILE A 8 -10.48 34.67 -18.23
CA ILE A 8 -9.52 33.65 -17.79
C ILE A 8 -8.99 34.08 -16.42
N SER A 9 -9.65 33.67 -15.34
CA SER A 9 -9.08 33.71 -13.99
C SER A 9 -9.83 32.85 -12.97
N ILE A 10 -9.04 32.15 -12.15
CA ILE A 10 -9.41 31.60 -10.84
C ILE A 10 -10.49 30.49 -10.93
N PHE A 11 -10.10 29.39 -11.57
CA PHE A 11 -10.09 28.13 -10.82
C PHE A 11 -8.84 27.34 -11.19
N ILE A 12 -7.71 27.69 -10.56
CA ILE A 12 -6.66 26.69 -10.31
C ILE A 12 -7.29 25.73 -9.30
N PHE A 13 -8.02 24.73 -9.81
CA PHE A 13 -8.34 23.57 -9.01
C PHE A 13 -6.99 22.94 -8.72
N LEU A 14 -6.45 23.21 -7.53
CA LEU A 14 -5.53 22.29 -6.89
C LEU A 14 -6.33 21.00 -6.70
N ILE A 15 -6.35 20.16 -7.74
CA ILE A 15 -6.72 18.75 -7.65
C ILE A 15 -5.61 18.06 -6.87
N SER A 16 -5.52 18.42 -5.58
CA SER A 16 -5.20 17.47 -4.52
C SER A 16 -6.16 16.32 -4.72
N SER A 17 -5.68 15.28 -5.40
CA SER A 17 -6.52 14.12 -5.70
C SER A 17 -7.03 13.57 -4.37
N PRO A 18 -8.35 13.55 -4.10
CA PRO A 18 -8.88 13.01 -2.85
C PRO A 18 -8.67 11.49 -2.76
N PHE A 19 -8.11 10.88 -3.82
CA PHE A 19 -7.76 9.47 -3.94
C PHE A 19 -6.26 9.22 -3.79
N ALA A 20 -5.58 9.97 -2.91
CA ALA A 20 -4.36 9.43 -2.30
C ALA A 20 -4.77 8.18 -1.50
N GLN A 21 -4.45 6.99 -2.01
CA GLN A 21 -4.63 5.74 -1.27
C GLN A 21 -3.74 5.78 -0.02
N ALA A 22 -4.35 6.15 1.10
CA ALA A 22 -3.69 6.23 2.39
C ALA A 22 -3.51 4.81 2.93
N VAL A 23 -2.47 4.14 2.47
CA VAL A 23 -1.93 2.94 3.11
C VAL A 23 -0.83 3.35 4.08
N SER A 24 -0.92 2.86 5.31
CA SER A 24 0.16 2.95 6.29
C SER A 24 0.51 1.55 6.80
N LEU A 25 1.81 1.34 7.05
CA LEU A 25 2.35 0.10 7.55
C LEU A 25 3.44 0.44 8.57
N SER A 26 3.38 -0.18 9.74
CA SER A 26 4.39 -0.02 10.80
C SER A 26 4.65 -1.35 11.49
N ALA A 27 5.90 -1.55 11.89
CA ALA A 27 6.31 -2.66 12.76
C ALA A 27 6.56 -2.10 14.16
N ASN A 28 6.24 -2.88 15.20
CA ASN A 28 6.59 -2.51 16.57
C ASN A 28 8.11 -2.57 16.85
N LYS A 29 8.90 -3.19 15.96
CA LYS A 29 10.35 -3.41 16.07
C LYS A 29 11.01 -3.33 14.69
N THR A 30 12.26 -2.88 14.66
CA THR A 30 13.13 -2.84 13.48
C THR A 30 14.31 -3.82 13.57
N GLN A 31 14.50 -4.45 14.73
CA GLN A 31 15.47 -5.51 15.00
C GLN A 31 14.79 -6.58 15.84
N VAL A 32 15.10 -7.85 15.57
CA VAL A 32 14.41 -9.02 16.12
C VAL A 32 15.37 -10.18 16.28
N VAL A 33 15.12 -11.06 17.26
CA VAL A 33 15.85 -12.34 17.41
C VAL A 33 15.04 -13.51 16.83
N PRO A 34 15.67 -14.62 16.40
CA PRO A 34 14.96 -15.79 15.92
C PRO A 34 13.96 -16.33 16.96
N GLY A 35 12.72 -16.59 16.53
CA GLY A 35 11.62 -17.06 17.38
C GLY A 35 10.84 -15.94 18.10
N GLU A 36 11.26 -14.68 17.98
CA GLU A 36 10.55 -13.54 18.56
C GLU A 36 9.28 -13.19 17.77
N THR A 37 8.21 -12.80 18.48
CA THR A 37 6.98 -12.31 17.84
C THR A 37 7.10 -10.83 17.48
N ILE A 38 6.73 -10.51 16.25
CA ILE A 38 6.68 -9.16 15.68
C ILE A 38 5.21 -8.79 15.46
N THR A 39 4.84 -7.55 15.78
CA THR A 39 3.50 -7.02 15.49
C THR A 39 3.60 -6.01 14.37
N ILE A 40 2.92 -6.30 13.26
CA ILE A 40 2.76 -5.37 12.13
C ILE A 40 1.36 -4.75 12.24
N SER A 41 1.30 -3.43 12.25
CA SER A 41 0.05 -2.67 12.20
C SER A 41 -0.08 -2.04 10.81
N PHE A 42 -1.25 -2.19 10.18
CA PHE A 42 -1.55 -1.57 8.90
C PHE A 42 -2.87 -0.81 8.98
N ASN A 43 -3.03 0.17 8.09
CA ASN A 43 -4.30 0.82 7.81
C ASN A 43 -4.39 1.08 6.31
N SER A 44 -5.57 0.92 5.73
CA SER A 44 -5.85 1.27 4.33
C SER A 44 -7.29 1.74 4.22
N SER A 45 -7.52 2.87 3.56
CA SER A 45 -8.86 3.39 3.27
C SER A 45 -9.58 2.62 2.15
N GLN A 46 -8.90 1.68 1.48
CA GLN A 46 -9.41 0.91 0.34
C GLN A 46 -8.91 -0.55 0.35
N ALA A 47 -8.86 -1.16 1.54
CA ALA A 47 -8.51 -2.59 1.67
C ALA A 47 -9.56 -3.47 0.99
N HIS A 48 -9.11 -4.31 0.06
CA HIS A 48 -9.92 -5.34 -0.59
C HIS A 48 -9.58 -6.73 -0.04
N TRP A 49 -10.49 -7.67 -0.27
CA TRP A 49 -10.40 -9.05 0.23
C TRP A 49 -9.11 -9.77 -0.21
N GLY A 50 -8.66 -9.55 -1.44
CA GLY A 50 -7.46 -10.16 -2.01
C GLY A 50 -6.16 -9.40 -1.72
N ASP A 51 -6.20 -8.33 -0.92
CA ASP A 51 -5.00 -7.60 -0.53
C ASP A 51 -4.19 -8.41 0.50
N TRP A 52 -2.87 -8.24 0.49
CA TRP A 52 -1.94 -9.04 1.29
C TRP A 52 -0.75 -8.20 1.77
N ILE A 53 -0.11 -8.68 2.83
CA ILE A 53 1.13 -8.13 3.38
C ILE A 53 2.19 -9.22 3.28
N GLY A 54 3.36 -8.87 2.70
CA GLY A 54 4.49 -9.77 2.53
C GLY A 54 5.74 -9.24 3.22
N MET A 55 6.53 -10.16 3.79
CA MET A 55 7.86 -9.92 4.33
C MET A 55 8.90 -10.46 3.33
N VAL A 56 9.78 -9.60 2.85
CA VAL A 56 10.81 -9.92 1.85
C VAL A 56 12.21 -9.60 2.35
N PRO A 57 13.27 -10.22 1.80
CA PRO A 57 14.65 -9.81 2.06
C PRO A 57 14.88 -8.33 1.72
N PHE A 58 15.71 -7.62 2.49
CA PHE A 58 16.02 -6.20 2.24
C PHE A 58 16.61 -5.93 0.84
N ASN A 59 17.30 -6.92 0.27
CA ASN A 59 17.89 -6.86 -1.08
C ASN A 59 16.94 -7.33 -2.20
N ALA A 60 15.67 -7.64 -1.90
CA ALA A 60 14.69 -7.97 -2.92
C ALA A 60 14.13 -6.71 -3.58
N SER A 61 14.49 -6.48 -4.85
CA SER A 61 13.85 -5.45 -5.67
C SER A 61 12.36 -5.74 -5.80
N ALA A 62 11.50 -4.73 -5.63
CA ALA A 62 10.04 -4.90 -5.65
C ALA A 62 9.49 -5.56 -6.94
N GLY A 63 10.16 -5.37 -8.08
CA GLY A 63 9.82 -6.01 -9.36
C GLY A 63 10.39 -7.42 -9.58
N THR A 64 11.20 -7.94 -8.65
CA THR A 64 11.78 -9.30 -8.67
C THR A 64 11.02 -10.27 -7.75
N ILE A 65 10.07 -9.76 -6.97
CA ILE A 65 9.18 -10.56 -6.13
C ILE A 65 8.25 -11.36 -7.04
N SER A 66 8.44 -12.67 -7.09
CA SER A 66 7.55 -13.57 -7.82
C SER A 66 6.35 -13.94 -6.96
N TYR A 67 5.14 -13.68 -7.47
CA TYR A 67 3.86 -13.99 -6.80
C TYR A 67 3.63 -15.49 -6.53
N SER A 68 4.54 -16.37 -6.99
CA SER A 68 4.56 -17.81 -6.73
C SER A 68 4.98 -18.20 -5.29
N GLY A 69 5.12 -17.22 -4.38
CA GLY A 69 5.48 -17.43 -2.98
C GLY A 69 6.98 -17.60 -2.72
N ALA A 70 7.79 -17.93 -3.72
CA ALA A 70 9.21 -18.23 -3.58
C ALA A 70 10.12 -17.03 -3.21
N SER A 71 9.61 -15.80 -3.29
CA SER A 71 10.38 -14.57 -3.01
C SER A 71 10.11 -13.95 -1.63
N TYR A 72 9.23 -14.54 -0.83
CA TYR A 72 8.82 -14.02 0.48
C TYR A 72 9.36 -14.91 1.61
N GLN A 73 9.79 -14.28 2.70
CA GLN A 73 10.10 -15.00 3.95
C GLN A 73 8.83 -15.41 4.70
N ASP A 74 7.79 -14.55 4.67
CA ASP A 74 6.40 -14.94 4.92
C ASP A 74 5.44 -13.95 4.25
N TRP A 75 4.17 -14.32 4.08
CA TRP A 75 3.11 -13.42 3.60
C TRP A 75 1.73 -13.90 4.05
N ARG A 76 0.75 -12.99 4.18
CA ARG A 76 -0.65 -13.29 4.51
C ARG A 76 -1.60 -12.34 3.79
N TYR A 77 -2.80 -12.78 3.45
CA TYR A 77 -3.90 -11.86 3.11
C TYR A 77 -4.30 -11.03 4.34
N LEU A 78 -5.01 -9.91 4.15
CA LEU A 78 -5.43 -9.03 5.26
C LEU A 78 -6.37 -9.72 6.27
N HIS A 79 -7.00 -10.84 5.90
CA HIS A 79 -7.79 -11.71 6.78
C HIS A 79 -6.97 -12.82 7.47
N GLY A 80 -5.64 -12.80 7.34
CA GLY A 80 -4.68 -13.61 8.12
C GLY A 80 -4.33 -14.99 7.55
N THR A 81 -5.02 -15.47 6.50
CA THR A 81 -4.72 -16.77 5.86
C THR A 81 -3.70 -16.63 4.72
N LYS A 82 -3.30 -17.76 4.13
CA LYS A 82 -2.64 -17.82 2.81
C LYS A 82 -3.59 -18.28 1.70
N ASP A 83 -4.86 -18.48 2.02
CA ASP A 83 -5.84 -19.10 1.16
C ASP A 83 -6.89 -18.07 0.75
N LEU A 84 -6.99 -17.81 -0.55
CA LEU A 84 -7.99 -16.94 -1.16
C LEU A 84 -9.35 -17.67 -1.30
N SER A 85 -9.72 -18.44 -0.28
CA SER A 85 -11.03 -19.07 -0.12
C SER A 85 -11.69 -18.52 1.15
N SER A 86 -12.87 -17.94 0.99
CA SER A 86 -13.69 -17.31 2.04
C SER A 86 -14.27 -18.32 3.02
#